data_AF-A0AAW2W064-F1
#
_entry.id   AF-A0AAW2W064-F1
#
_cell.length_a   1.000
_cell.length_b   1.000
_cell.length_c   1.000
_cell.angle_alpha   90.00
_cell.angle_beta   90.00
_cell.angle_gamma   90.00
#
_symmetry.space_group_name_H-M   'P 1'
#
loop_
_entity.id
_entity.type
_entity.pdbx_description
1 polymer ?
#
loop_
_entity_poly.entity_id
_entity_poly.type
_entity_poly.pdbx_seq_one_letter_code
_entity_poly.pdbx_strand_id
1 'polypeptide(L)' 'MLDIRDISEKDKFFTFMEGLKLWARLELQCQQVTDLGSAMAAAKRLADFNPENKRDRRQHMKESVWLRNAVEA' A
#
# COMPACT_ATOMS: atom_id res chain seq x y z
N MET A 1 -0.21 -13.29 -35.97
CA MET A 1 -0.44 -13.58 -34.54
C MET A 1 0.36 -12.55 -33.76
N LEU A 2 -0.28 -11.70 -32.95
CA LEU A 2 0.44 -10.72 -32.14
C LEU A 2 1.12 -11.49 -31.01
N ASP A 3 2.44 -11.64 -31.11
CA ASP A 3 3.26 -12.32 -30.11
C ASP A 3 3.47 -11.33 -28.95
N ILE A 4 2.49 -11.30 -28.03
CA ILE A 4 2.58 -10.47 -26.83
C ILE A 4 3.57 -11.18 -25.91
N ARG A 5 4.83 -10.72 -25.95
CA ARG A 5 5.86 -11.19 -25.04
C ARG A 5 5.37 -11.01 -23.60
N ASP A 6 5.29 -12.12 -22.87
CA ASP A 6 5.03 -12.08 -21.43
C ASP A 6 6.09 -11.21 -20.74
N ILE A 7 5.62 -10.24 -19.96
CA ILE A 7 6.50 -9.39 -19.16
C ILE A 7 7.10 -10.21 -18.01
N SER A 8 8.42 -10.15 -17.85
CA SER A 8 9.10 -10.87 -16.78
C SER A 8 8.68 -10.35 -15.41
N GLU A 9 8.71 -11.17 -14.37
CA GLU A 9 8.50 -10.70 -12.99
C GLU A 9 9.47 -9.59 -12.60
N LYS A 10 10.70 -9.63 -13.13
CA LYS A 10 11.69 -8.57 -12.94
C LYS A 10 11.23 -7.24 -13.56
N ASP A 11 10.64 -7.29 -14.75
CA ASP A 11 10.07 -6.11 -15.39
C ASP A 11 8.88 -5.58 -14.59
N LYS A 12 8.01 -6.45 -14.08
CA LYS A 12 6.88 -6.07 -13.21
C LYS A 12 7.37 -5.39 -11.92
N PHE A 13 8.41 -5.94 -11.29
CA PHE A 13 9.04 -5.34 -10.11
C PHE A 13 9.62 -3.97 -10.43
N PHE A 14 10.31 -3.83 -11.56
CA PHE A 14 10.88 -2.56 -11.99
C PHE A 14 9.80 -1.51 -12.24
N THR A 15 8.76 -1.85 -13.03
CA THR A 15 7.61 -0.96 -13.28
C THR A 15 6.92 -0.56 -11.98
N PHE A 16 6.76 -1.49 -11.02
CA PHE A 16 6.22 -1.18 -9.71
C PHE A 16 7.08 -0.15 -8.97
N MET A 17 8.40 -0.36 -8.89
CA MET A 17 9.34 0.53 -8.22
C MET A 17 9.41 1.93 -8.86
N GLU A 18 9.30 2.02 -10.19
CA GLU A 18 9.26 3.30 -10.91
C GLU A 18 7.98 4.10 -10.62
N GLY A 19 6.86 3.42 -10.39
CA GLY A 19 5.58 4.06 -10.04
C GLY A 19 5.52 4.61 -8.59
N LEU A 20 6.52 4.33 -7.76
CA LEU A 20 6.54 4.78 -6.37
C LEU A 20 7.10 6.20 -6.22
N LYS A 21 6.57 6.92 -5.21
CA LYS A 21 7.19 8.16 -4.73
C LYS A 21 8.65 7.88 -4.31
N LEU A 22 9.54 8.86 -4.53
CA LEU A 22 10.98 8.71 -4.27
C LEU A 22 11.28 8.20 -2.85
N TRP A 23 10.61 8.77 -1.83
CA TRP A 23 10.80 8.35 -0.43
C TRP A 23 10.39 6.88 -0.19
N ALA A 24 9.32 6.41 -0.84
CA ALA A 24 8.86 5.05 -0.67
C ALA A 24 9.83 4.07 -1.33
N ARG A 25 10.35 4.43 -2.51
CA ARG A 25 11.36 3.63 -3.22
C ARG A 25 12.65 3.48 -2.42
N LEU A 26 13.14 4.57 -1.81
CA LEU A 26 14.31 4.56 -0.94
C LEU A 26 14.10 3.65 0.28
N GLU A 27 12.94 3.72 0.92
CA GLU A 27 12.60 2.87 2.05
C GLU A 27 12.55 1.38 1.67
N LEU A 28 11.95 1.03 0.52
CA LEU A 28 11.95 -0.35 0.00
C LEU A 28 13.38 -0.84 -0.33
N GLN A 29 14.25 0.04 -0.82
CA GLN A 29 15.66 -0.29 -1.06
C GLN A 29 16.43 -0.50 0.26
N CYS A 30 16.18 0.29 1.29
CA CYS A 30 16.73 0.07 2.64
C CYS A 30 16.26 -1.27 3.24
N GLN A 31 15.03 -1.67 2.95
CA GLN A 31 14.49 -3.00 3.32
C GLN A 31 15.02 -4.14 2.43
N GLN A 32 15.88 -3.84 1.45
CA GLN A 32 16.53 -4.80 0.55
C GLN A 32 15.54 -5.73 -0.16
N VAL A 33 14.38 -5.18 -0.56
CA VAL A 33 13.34 -5.96 -1.21
C VAL A 33 13.74 -6.28 -2.65
N THR A 34 13.66 -7.55 -3.03
CA THR A 34 14.11 -8.04 -4.34
C THR A 34 13.00 -8.66 -5.19
N ASP A 35 11.83 -8.92 -4.59
CA ASP A 35 10.69 -9.52 -5.26
C ASP A 35 9.44 -8.63 -5.19
N LEU A 36 8.55 -8.81 -6.16
CA LEU A 36 7.34 -7.98 -6.29
C LEU A 36 6.38 -8.18 -5.12
N GLY A 37 6.23 -9.40 -4.61
CA GLY A 37 5.29 -9.70 -3.53
C GLY A 37 5.69 -9.00 -2.23
N SER A 38 6.96 -9.10 -1.85
CA SER A 38 7.54 -8.41 -0.71
C SER A 38 7.48 -6.91 -0.87
N ALA A 39 7.68 -6.38 -2.09
CA ALA A 39 7.61 -4.94 -2.34
C ALA A 39 6.18 -4.41 -2.17
N MET A 40 5.19 -5.14 -2.68
CA MET A 40 3.78 -4.83 -2.46
C MET A 40 3.41 -4.89 -0.97
N ALA A 41 3.87 -5.91 -0.25
CA ALA A 41 3.61 -6.04 1.19
C ALA A 41 4.27 -4.91 1.99
N ALA A 42 5.52 -4.56 1.69
CA ALA A 42 6.24 -3.45 2.31
C ALA A 42 5.57 -2.10 2.02
N ALA A 43 5.22 -1.84 0.75
CA ALA A 43 4.51 -0.62 0.36
C ALA A 43 3.16 -0.48 1.08
N LYS A 44 2.42 -1.58 1.25
CA LYS A 44 1.16 -1.58 2.02
C LYS A 44 1.38 -1.20 3.48
N ARG A 45 2.40 -1.76 4.13
CA ARG A 45 2.78 -1.39 5.51
C ARG A 45 3.18 0.08 5.62
N LEU A 46 3.88 0.63 4.63
CA LEU A 46 4.24 2.05 4.58
C LEU A 46 2.99 2.94 4.44
N ALA A 47 2.01 2.54 3.62
CA ALA A 47 0.75 3.26 3.49
C ALA A 47 -0.07 3.24 4.80
N ASP A 48 -0.05 2.14 5.55
CA ASP A 48 -0.68 2.02 6.86
C ASP A 48 0.03 2.86 7.94
N PHE A 49 1.33 3.13 7.77
CA PHE A 49 2.08 4.01 8.68
C PHE A 49 1.70 5.48 8.52
N ASN A 50 1.12 5.89 7.37
CA ASN A 50 0.72 7.26 7.12
C ASN A 50 -0.26 7.76 8.21
N PRO A 51 0.11 8.77 9.01
CA PRO A 51 -0.73 9.24 10.12
C PRO A 51 -2.06 9.82 9.67
N GLU A 52 -2.19 10.25 8.41
CA GLU A 52 -3.44 10.70 7.79
C GLU A 52 -4.46 9.55 7.72
N ASN A 53 -4.04 8.38 7.22
CA ASN A 53 -4.87 7.16 7.20
C ASN A 53 -5.27 6.69 8.61
N LYS A 54 -4.40 6.91 9.61
CA LYS A 54 -4.72 6.59 11.01
C LYS A 54 -5.76 7.55 11.61
N ARG A 55 -5.83 8.80 11.16
CA ARG A 55 -6.88 9.74 11.59
C ARG A 55 -8.22 9.33 11.00
N ASP A 56 -8.25 8.97 9.72
CA ASP A 56 -9.46 8.55 9.02
C ASP A 56 -10.06 7.26 9.62
N ARG A 57 -9.23 6.23 9.85
CA ARG A 57 -9.68 5.00 10.54
C ARG A 57 -10.23 5.27 11.94
N ARG A 58 -9.63 6.20 12.69
CA ARG A 58 -10.11 6.59 14.03
C ARG A 58 -11.41 7.38 13.96
N GLN A 59 -11.61 8.16 12.91
CA GLN A 59 -12.82 8.96 12.69
C GLN A 59 -14.00 8.07 12.30
N HIS A 60 -13.79 7.17 11.33
CA HIS A 60 -14.77 6.13 10.98
C HIS A 60 -15.16 5.26 12.18
N MET A 61 -14.20 4.93 13.06
CA MET A 61 -14.51 4.21 14.29
C MET A 61 -15.37 5.03 15.26
N LYS A 62 -15.11 6.34 15.41
CA LYS A 62 -15.94 7.22 16.24
C LYS A 62 -17.37 7.32 15.70
N GLU A 63 -17.53 7.48 14.38
CA GLU A 63 -18.84 7.53 13.73
C GLU A 63 -19.60 6.21 13.88
N SER A 64 -18.92 5.08 13.73
CA SER A 64 -19.52 3.75 13.93
C SER A 64 -20.00 3.53 15.37
N VAL A 65 -19.24 3.98 16.37
CA VAL A 65 -19.64 3.91 17.78
C VAL A 65 -20.80 4.85 18.07
N TRP A 66 -20.77 6.05 17.47
CA TRP A 66 -21.85 7.03 17.62
C TRP A 66 -23.18 6.54 17.03
N LEU A 67 -23.15 5.94 15.83
CA LEU A 67 -24.33 5.35 15.19
C LEU A 67 -24.90 4.17 15.98
N ARG A 68 -24.03 3.32 16.56
CA ARG A 68 -24.48 2.20 17.40
C ARG A 68 -25.18 2.70 18.67
N ASN A 69 -24.59 3.67 19.36
CA ASN A 69 -25.19 4.25 20.57
C ASN A 69 -26.49 5.02 20.29
N ALA A 70 -26.65 5.59 19.08
CA ALA A 70 -27.87 6.30 18.68
C ALA A 70 -29.04 5.39 18.28
N VAL A 71 -28.77 4.13 17.90
CA VAL A 71 -29.81 3.12 17.59
C VAL A 71 -30.32 2.42 18.86
N GLU A 72 -29.51 2.39 19.92
CA GLU A 72 -29.84 1.76 21.20
C GLU A 72 -30.46 2.72 22.24
N ALA A 73 -30.63 4.00 21.91
CA ALA A 73 -31.22 5.05 22.77
C ALA A 73 -32.64 5.43 22.33
#